data_AF-A0A383E9T3-F1
#
_entry.id   AF-A0A383E9T3-F1
#
_cell.length_a   1.000
_cell.length_b   1.000
_cell.length_c   1.000
_cell.angle_alpha   90.00
_cell.angle_beta   90.00
_cell.angle_gamma   90.00
#
_symmetry.space_group_name_H-M   'P 1'
#
loop_
_entity.id
_entity.type
_entity.pdbx_description
1 polymer ?
#
loop_
_entity_poly.entity_id
_entity_poly.type
_entity_poly.pdbx_seq_one_letter_code
_entity_poly.pdbx_strand_id
1 'polypeptide(L)'
;MELFDMFKKSTIYFLTLLLFMSFSELSLSEEIAEEIDIEAVEETAEAAEEEKEEEKEFIKDIVEDFESSKGFIHVYQDPETSSLYFKIKESQLDKEFIYFAHVRDGVV
;
A
#
# COMPACT_ATOMS: atom_id res chain seq x y z
N MET A 1 -41.89 21.55 20.81
CA MET A 1 -41.04 21.42 19.60
C MET A 1 -39.58 21.09 19.96
N GLU A 2 -39.13 21.42 21.18
CA GLU A 2 -37.77 21.17 21.70
C GLU A 2 -37.37 19.68 21.80
N LEU A 3 -38.30 18.80 22.15
CA LEU A 3 -37.99 17.38 22.43
C LEU A 3 -37.50 16.64 21.17
N PHE A 4 -38.18 16.85 20.03
CA PHE A 4 -37.84 16.20 18.75
C PHE A 4 -36.47 16.62 18.23
N ASP A 5 -36.07 17.86 18.50
CA ASP A 5 -34.80 18.42 18.06
C ASP A 5 -33.61 17.90 18.88
N MET A 6 -33.82 17.64 20.18
CA MET A 6 -32.84 16.94 21.03
C MET A 6 -32.67 15.47 20.61
N PHE A 7 -33.75 14.78 20.24
CA PHE A 7 -33.67 13.41 19.71
C PHE A 7 -32.88 13.37 18.40
N LYS A 8 -33.12 14.28 17.45
CA LYS A 8 -32.36 14.35 16.19
C LYS A 8 -30.87 14.62 16.40
N LYS A 9 -30.50 15.53 17.31
CA LYS A 9 -29.10 15.80 17.66
C LYS A 9 -28.45 14.57 18.30
N SER A 10 -29.15 13.91 19.22
CA SER A 10 -28.66 12.67 19.84
C SER A 10 -28.47 11.54 18.82
N THR A 11 -29.39 11.38 17.86
CA THR A 11 -29.26 10.41 16.77
C THR A 11 -28.10 10.75 15.83
N ILE A 12 -27.85 12.04 15.56
CA ILE A 12 -26.69 12.46 14.75
C ILE A 12 -25.37 12.09 15.44
N TYR A 13 -25.25 12.35 16.76
CA TYR A 13 -24.03 12.01 17.50
C TYR A 13 -23.81 10.50 17.56
N PHE A 14 -24.90 9.73 17.75
CA PHE A 14 -24.85 8.28 17.73
C PHE A 14 -24.42 7.73 16.36
N LEU A 15 -24.95 8.29 15.26
CA LEU A 15 -24.57 7.92 13.91
C LEU A 15 -23.09 8.22 13.62
N THR A 16 -22.59 9.39 14.07
CA THR A 16 -21.19 9.75 13.90
C THR A 16 -20.25 8.90 14.75
N LEU A 17 -20.68 8.49 15.95
CA LEU A 17 -19.92 7.58 16.82
C LEU A 17 -19.84 6.18 16.20
N LEU A 18 -20.93 5.72 15.59
CA LEU A 18 -21.01 4.43 14.91
C LEU A 18 -20.12 4.40 13.66
N LEU A 19 -20.06 5.50 12.92
CA LEU A 19 -19.12 5.68 11.80
C LEU A 19 -17.65 5.62 12.27
N PHE A 20 -17.34 6.28 13.39
CA PHE A 20 -15.98 6.32 13.94
C PHE A 20 -15.52 4.95 14.45
N MET A 21 -16.41 4.17 15.05
CA MET A 21 -16.16 2.78 15.48
C MET A 21 -15.80 1.87 14.29
N SER A 22 -16.53 1.98 13.17
CA SER A 22 -16.21 1.19 11.96
C SER A 22 -14.86 1.53 11.34
N PHE A 23 -14.38 2.78 11.50
CA PHE A 23 -13.05 3.18 11.00
C PHE A 23 -11.92 2.54 11.80
N SER A 24 -12.12 2.33 13.11
CA SER A 24 -11.14 1.65 13.97
C SER A 24 -10.95 0.17 13.64
N GLU A 25 -12.01 -0.53 13.23
CA GLU A 25 -11.92 -1.95 12.82
C GLU A 25 -11.07 -2.12 11.54
N LEU A 26 -11.13 -1.14 10.62
CA LEU A 26 -10.33 -1.15 9.39
C LEU A 26 -8.83 -1.03 9.67
N SER A 27 -8.45 -0.23 10.69
CA SER A 27 -7.04 -0.09 11.11
C SER A 27 -6.48 -1.34 11.76
N LEU A 28 -7.30 -2.09 12.51
CA LEU A 28 -6.87 -3.31 13.20
C LEU A 28 -6.74 -4.50 12.24
N SER A 29 -7.61 -4.58 11.22
CA SER A 29 -7.55 -5.65 10.22
C SER A 29 -6.34 -5.58 9.30
N GLU A 30 -5.76 -4.39 9.09
CA GLU A 30 -4.53 -4.23 8.29
C GLU A 30 -3.27 -4.58 9.10
N GLU A 31 -3.30 -4.40 10.43
CA GLU A 31 -2.21 -4.79 11.34
C GLU A 31 -2.14 -6.32 11.56
N ILE A 32 -3.29 -7.00 11.66
CA ILE A 32 -3.33 -8.47 11.90
C ILE A 32 -2.91 -9.28 10.66
N ALA A 33 -3.02 -8.72 9.45
CA ALA A 33 -2.60 -9.41 8.23
C ALA A 33 -1.07 -9.43 8.04
N GLU A 34 -0.31 -8.60 8.75
CA GLU A 34 1.17 -8.59 8.68
C GLU A 34 1.85 -9.54 9.69
N GLU A 35 1.13 -10.11 10.68
CA GLU A 35 1.74 -10.95 11.74
C GLU A 35 1.56 -12.48 11.59
N ILE A 36 0.80 -13.00 10.60
CA ILE A 36 0.47 -14.45 10.51
C ILE A 36 1.20 -15.20 9.39
N ASP A 37 2.47 -14.86 9.09
CA ASP A 37 3.25 -15.59 8.06
C ASP A 37 4.61 -16.13 8.55
N ILE A 38 4.79 -16.29 9.87
CA ILE A 38 6.01 -16.92 10.42
C ILE A 38 5.60 -17.84 11.58
N GLU A 39 5.27 -19.11 11.30
CA GLU A 39 5.38 -20.27 12.22
C GLU A 39 4.50 -21.45 11.75
N ALA A 40 4.72 -21.96 10.53
CA ALA A 40 4.29 -23.32 10.17
C ALA A 40 4.86 -23.77 8.82
N VAL A 41 6.14 -24.14 8.74
CA VAL A 41 6.64 -25.32 8.01
C VAL A 41 8.10 -25.53 8.45
N GLU A 42 8.30 -26.33 9.48
CA GLU A 42 9.62 -26.94 9.73
C GLU A 42 9.39 -28.41 10.13
N GLU A 43 9.30 -29.30 9.13
CA GLU A 43 9.86 -30.65 9.28
C GLU A 43 10.09 -31.32 7.91
N THR A 44 11.39 -31.50 7.60
CA THR A 44 12.00 -32.58 6.82
C THR A 44 11.64 -32.78 5.34
N ALA A 45 12.62 -32.46 4.48
CA ALA A 45 13.19 -33.44 3.54
C ALA A 45 14.55 -32.93 3.04
N GLU A 46 15.65 -33.52 3.54
CA GLU A 46 16.88 -33.61 2.77
C GLU A 46 16.63 -34.46 1.53
N ALA A 47 16.75 -33.86 0.35
CA ALA A 47 17.14 -34.55 -0.86
C ALA A 47 17.89 -33.55 -1.74
N ALA A 48 19.20 -33.76 -1.84
CA ALA A 48 20.06 -33.00 -2.72
C ALA A 48 19.62 -33.18 -4.18
N GLU A 49 19.14 -32.09 -4.77
CA GLU A 49 19.29 -31.84 -6.20
C GLU A 49 19.92 -30.46 -6.34
N GLU A 50 21.08 -30.40 -6.99
CA GLU A 50 21.74 -29.15 -7.39
C GLU A 50 20.85 -28.44 -8.43
N GLU A 51 19.81 -27.75 -7.96
CA GLU A 51 19.15 -26.72 -8.75
C GLU A 51 20.10 -25.52 -8.79
N LYS A 52 20.54 -25.14 -10.00
CA LYS A 52 21.04 -23.79 -10.23
C LYS A 52 19.98 -22.83 -9.69
N GLU A 53 20.25 -22.18 -8.55
CA GLU A 53 19.48 -21.03 -8.12
C GLU A 53 19.53 -20.01 -9.27
N GLU A 54 18.45 -19.90 -10.01
CA GLU A 54 18.21 -18.70 -10.81
C GLU A 54 18.19 -17.54 -9.80
N GLU A 55 19.19 -16.67 -9.90
CA GLU A 55 19.31 -15.49 -9.06
C GLU A 55 18.02 -14.68 -9.24
N LYS A 56 17.14 -14.74 -8.24
CA LYS A 56 15.84 -14.08 -8.30
C LYS A 56 16.10 -12.58 -8.29
N GLU A 57 15.90 -11.92 -9.43
CA GLU A 57 15.97 -10.47 -9.51
C GLU A 57 14.82 -9.87 -8.69
N PHE A 58 15.16 -9.16 -7.61
CA PHE A 58 14.16 -8.44 -6.83
C PHE A 58 14.04 -7.00 -7.31
N ILE A 59 12.85 -6.42 -7.18
CA ILE A 59 12.61 -5.00 -7.50
C ILE A 59 13.61 -4.10 -6.76
N LYS A 60 13.97 -4.44 -5.51
CA LYS A 60 14.94 -3.69 -4.71
C LYS A 60 16.32 -3.58 -5.36
N ASP A 61 16.73 -4.60 -6.11
CA ASP A 61 18.06 -4.64 -6.75
C ASP A 61 18.04 -3.82 -8.05
N ILE A 62 16.89 -3.73 -8.73
CA ILE A 62 16.70 -2.92 -9.95
C ILE A 62 16.67 -1.43 -9.63
N VAL A 63 16.07 -1.04 -8.49
CA VAL A 63 15.82 0.37 -8.15
C VAL A 63 16.81 0.96 -7.14
N GLU A 64 17.89 0.25 -6.82
CA GLU A 64 18.88 0.66 -5.82
C GLU A 64 19.47 2.06 -6.14
N ASP A 65 19.77 2.31 -7.41
CA ASP A 65 20.36 3.56 -7.89
C ASP A 65 19.31 4.60 -8.36
N PHE A 66 18.02 4.33 -8.18
CA PHE A 66 16.95 5.21 -8.67
C PHE A 66 16.49 6.22 -7.62
N GLU A 67 16.07 7.39 -8.07
CA GLU A 67 15.44 8.38 -7.20
C GLU A 67 14.03 7.94 -6.82
N SER A 68 13.80 7.72 -5.53
CA SER A 68 12.49 7.29 -5.01
C SER A 68 11.64 8.49 -4.58
N SER A 69 10.40 8.54 -5.06
CA SER A 69 9.38 9.49 -4.59
C SER A 69 8.15 8.75 -4.06
N LYS A 70 7.81 9.05 -2.80
CA LYS A 70 6.62 8.49 -2.13
C LYS A 70 5.42 9.38 -2.43
N GLY A 71 4.36 8.79 -2.98
CA GLY A 71 3.10 9.44 -3.29
C GLY A 71 1.93 8.46 -3.20
N PHE A 72 0.83 8.76 -3.88
CA PHE A 72 -0.30 7.81 -4.02
C PHE A 72 0.14 6.49 -4.67
N ILE A 73 0.97 6.60 -5.71
CA ILE A 73 1.76 5.50 -6.26
C ILE A 73 3.23 5.82 -5.92
N HIS A 74 3.97 4.80 -5.48
CA HIS A 74 5.40 4.93 -5.24
C HIS A 74 6.12 4.88 -6.59
N VAL A 75 6.86 5.94 -6.91
CA VAL A 75 7.55 6.10 -8.18
C VAL A 75 9.06 6.06 -7.97
N TYR A 76 9.76 5.34 -8.85
CA TYR A 76 11.20 5.39 -9.00
C TYR A 76 11.56 6.08 -10.31
N GLN A 77 12.51 7.00 -10.27
CA GLN A 77 13.03 7.68 -11.45
C GLN A 77 14.47 7.26 -11.68
N ASP A 78 14.74 6.78 -12.88
CA ASP A 78 16.10 6.54 -13.36
C ASP A 78 16.77 7.91 -13.61
N PRO A 79 17.85 8.26 -12.87
CA PRO A 79 18.52 9.54 -13.04
C PRO A 79 19.28 9.68 -14.37
N GLU A 80 19.63 8.56 -15.03
CA GLU A 80 20.34 8.57 -16.31
C GLU A 80 19.39 8.76 -17.49
N THR A 81 18.28 8.01 -17.52
CA THR A 81 17.32 8.04 -18.64
C THR A 81 16.11 8.95 -18.41
N SER A 82 15.90 9.40 -17.16
CA SER A 82 14.67 10.07 -16.72
C SER A 82 13.41 9.21 -16.87
N SER A 83 13.54 7.88 -17.00
CA SER A 83 12.41 6.95 -17.05
C SER A 83 11.75 6.84 -15.68
N LEU A 84 10.41 6.76 -15.68
CA LEU A 84 9.62 6.59 -14.46
C LEU A 84 9.08 5.17 -14.37
N TYR A 85 9.25 4.56 -13.19
CA TYR A 85 8.76 3.23 -12.86
C TYR A 85 7.80 3.31 -11.68
N PHE A 86 6.68 2.58 -11.75
CA PHE A 86 5.66 2.58 -10.72
C PHE A 86 5.67 1.26 -9.95
N LYS A 87 5.77 1.35 -8.62
CA LYS A 87 5.55 0.21 -7.73
C LYS A 87 4.07 0.06 -7.46
N ILE A 88 3.47 -0.96 -8.07
CA ILE A 88 2.02 -1.22 -8.06
C ILE A 88 1.78 -2.63 -7.47
N LYS A 89 0.83 -2.74 -6.55
CA LYS A 89 0.29 -4.03 -6.10
C LYS A 89 -0.84 -4.48 -7.03
N GLU A 90 -1.07 -5.78 -7.17
CA GLU A 90 -2.17 -6.31 -8.00
C GLU A 90 -3.54 -5.69 -7.66
N SER A 91 -3.80 -5.42 -6.38
CA SER A 91 -5.04 -4.78 -5.91
C SER A 91 -5.26 -3.34 -6.41
N GLN A 92 -4.19 -2.68 -6.87
CA GLN A 92 -4.23 -1.33 -7.44
C GLN A 92 -4.45 -1.33 -8.95
N LEU A 93 -4.43 -2.50 -9.60
CA LEU A 93 -4.80 -2.64 -11.01
C LEU A 93 -6.29 -2.38 -11.20
N ASP A 94 -6.66 -1.92 -12.40
CA ASP A 94 -8.03 -1.57 -12.80
C ASP A 94 -8.72 -0.55 -11.88
N LYS A 95 -7.93 0.25 -11.13
CA LYS A 95 -8.43 1.36 -10.32
C LYS A 95 -8.20 2.68 -11.03
N GLU A 96 -9.21 3.54 -10.98
CA GLU A 96 -9.12 4.91 -11.47
C GLU A 96 -8.24 5.75 -10.53
N PHE A 97 -7.39 6.60 -11.12
CA PHE A 97 -6.61 7.58 -10.38
C PHE A 97 -6.48 8.87 -11.18
N ILE A 98 -6.24 9.98 -10.47
CA ILE A 98 -6.06 11.30 -11.09
C ILE A 98 -4.56 11.53 -11.25
N TYR A 99 -4.13 11.80 -12.49
CA TYR A 99 -2.73 12.09 -12.82
C TYR A 99 -2.51 13.60 -12.98
N PHE A 100 -1.48 14.12 -12.32
CA PHE A 100 -1.03 15.50 -12.46
C PHE A 100 0.42 15.53 -12.94
N ALA A 101 0.65 16.06 -14.14
CA ALA A 101 2.00 16.28 -14.65
C ALA A 101 2.59 17.57 -14.05
N HIS A 102 3.79 17.48 -13.50
CA HIS A 102 4.55 18.62 -12.97
C HIS A 102 5.96 18.61 -13.57
N VAL A 103 6.44 19.77 -14.01
CA VAL A 103 7.83 19.97 -14.43
C VAL A 103 8.57 20.60 -13.26
N ARG A 104 9.64 19.96 -12.77
CA ARG A 104 10.46 20.49 -11.67
C ARG A 104 11.59 21.37 -12.19
N ASP A 105 12.41 20.83 -13.09
CA ASP A 105 13.62 21.49 -13.62
C ASP A 105 13.54 21.63 -15.15
N GLY A 106 12.53 22.35 -15.62
CA GLY A 106 12.38 22.62 -17.06
C GLY A 106 13.51 23.50 -17.56
N VAL A 107 14.32 22.98 -18.49
CA VAL A 107 15.36 23.75 -19.17
C VAL A 107 14.68 24.71 -20.16
N VAL A 108 14.95 26.01 -20.04
CA VAL A 108 14.47 27.07 -20.94
C VAL A 108 15.51 27.37 -22.02
#